data_AF-A0A444PYF2-F1
#
_entry.id   AF-A0A444PYF2-F1
#
_cell.length_a   1.000
_cell.length_b   1.000
_cell.length_c   1.000
_cell.angle_alpha   90.00
_cell.angle_beta   90.00
_cell.angle_gamma   90.00
#
_symmetry.space_group_name_H-M   'P 1'
#
loop_
_entity.id
_entity.type
_entity.pdbx_description
1 polymer ?
#
loop_
_entity_poly.entity_id
_entity_poly.type
_entity_poly.pdbx_seq_one_letter_code
_entity_poly.pdbx_strand_id
1 'polypeptide(L)'
;MSVESMAIALNHSQTSGTAKLVLIGIANHDGDGGSWPSVATLARYAGVTPRNVQKAIDVLVKLGEVKRLANQGGTHRTPDHARPNLYRFELKCPPTCDRSSAHRTREPLPGLEFSTGVSLPTGGVASDRGGVSRATPEPSSNHPYSSREETYVPERGREAESDAYGATPRAASASTGCTHRMVTDRHCEMGCPPLEARS
;
A
#
# COMPACT_ATOMS: atom_id res chain seq x y z
N MET A 1 16.21 -3.66 2.56
CA MET A 1 15.20 -2.63 2.89
C MET A 1 15.93 -1.32 3.03
N SER A 2 15.42 -0.25 2.42
CA SER A 2 16.09 1.07 2.38
C SER A 2 15.15 2.18 2.84
N VAL A 3 15.48 2.83 3.95
CA VAL A 3 14.73 3.99 4.47
C VAL A 3 14.96 5.22 3.58
N GLU A 4 16.16 5.37 3.05
CA GLU A 4 16.50 6.48 2.13
C GLU A 4 15.68 6.40 0.84
N SER A 5 15.58 5.21 0.24
CA SER A 5 14.76 5.02 -0.98
C SER A 5 13.28 5.38 -0.72
N MET A 6 12.76 5.05 0.47
CA MET A 6 11.39 5.45 0.86
C MET A 6 11.25 6.97 1.00
N ALA A 7 12.22 7.64 1.64
CA ALA A 7 12.20 9.08 1.82
C ALA A 7 12.28 9.81 0.45
N ILE A 8 13.07 9.31 -0.48
CA ILE A 8 13.12 9.79 -1.86
C ILE A 8 11.77 9.59 -2.56
N ALA A 9 11.18 8.39 -2.46
CA ALA A 9 9.87 8.10 -3.06
C ALA A 9 8.76 9.02 -2.56
N LEU A 10 8.73 9.29 -1.25
CA LEU A 10 7.74 10.16 -0.62
C LEU A 10 7.82 11.60 -1.15
N ASN A 11 9.03 12.14 -1.27
CA ASN A 11 9.24 13.57 -1.48
C ASN A 11 9.51 13.96 -2.94
N HIS A 12 9.97 13.04 -3.78
CA HIS A 12 10.40 13.35 -5.14
C HIS A 12 9.66 12.59 -6.24
N SER A 13 8.79 11.63 -5.91
CA SER A 13 7.97 10.98 -6.93
C SER A 13 6.93 11.93 -7.48
N GLN A 14 6.81 11.91 -8.81
CA GLN A 14 5.79 12.62 -9.59
C GLN A 14 4.41 11.97 -9.46
N THR A 15 4.34 10.71 -8.99
CA THR A 15 3.07 10.03 -8.80
C THR A 15 2.35 10.46 -7.54
N SER A 16 1.04 10.17 -7.49
CA SER A 16 0.18 10.39 -6.33
C SER A 16 -0.72 9.17 -6.08
N GLY A 17 -1.45 9.17 -4.97
CA GLY A 17 -2.40 8.12 -4.62
C GLY A 17 -1.80 6.72 -4.60
N THR A 18 -2.49 5.76 -5.21
CA THR A 18 -2.09 4.34 -5.21
C THR A 18 -0.71 4.11 -5.83
N ALA A 19 -0.35 4.80 -6.91
CA ALA A 19 0.95 4.61 -7.55
C ALA A 19 2.10 5.03 -6.62
N LYS A 20 1.94 6.14 -5.89
CA LYS A 20 2.91 6.58 -4.89
C LYS A 20 3.02 5.59 -3.73
N LEU A 21 1.91 5.02 -3.23
CA LEU A 21 1.95 3.99 -2.20
C LEU A 21 2.65 2.71 -2.67
N VAL A 22 2.40 2.28 -3.91
CA VAL A 22 3.09 1.14 -4.51
C VAL A 22 4.59 1.41 -4.66
N LEU A 23 4.98 2.61 -5.08
CA LEU A 23 6.38 3.00 -5.17
C LEU A 23 7.07 2.94 -3.80
N ILE A 24 6.44 3.49 -2.75
CA ILE A 24 6.95 3.42 -1.38
C ILE A 24 7.09 1.96 -0.94
N GLY A 25 6.12 1.11 -1.28
CA GLY A 25 6.19 -0.33 -1.03
C GLY A 25 7.38 -1.00 -1.72
N ILE A 26 7.69 -0.64 -2.97
CA ILE A 26 8.87 -1.13 -3.69
C ILE A 26 10.15 -0.60 -3.03
N ALA A 27 10.21 0.70 -2.72
CA ALA A 27 11.35 1.36 -2.10
C ALA A 27 11.69 0.81 -0.71
N ASN A 28 10.68 0.47 0.10
CA ASN A 28 10.87 -0.19 1.40
C ASN A 28 11.62 -1.52 1.26
N HIS A 29 11.39 -2.25 0.16
CA HIS A 29 12.05 -3.53 -0.12
C HIS A 29 13.37 -3.40 -0.87
N ASP A 30 13.83 -2.17 -1.16
CA ASP A 30 15.04 -1.91 -1.92
C ASP A 30 16.32 -2.29 -1.14
N GLY A 31 17.38 -2.60 -1.89
CA GLY A 31 18.69 -3.06 -1.39
C GLY A 31 19.62 -3.43 -2.56
N ASP A 32 20.81 -3.97 -2.27
CA ASP A 32 21.86 -4.21 -3.28
C ASP A 32 21.39 -5.05 -4.48
N GLY A 33 20.55 -6.06 -4.21
CA GLY A 33 19.96 -6.92 -5.23
C GLY A 33 18.75 -6.34 -5.97
N GLY A 34 18.26 -5.17 -5.58
CA GLY A 34 16.97 -4.61 -5.96
C GLY A 34 15.81 -5.14 -5.12
N SER A 35 14.59 -4.78 -5.51
CA SER A 35 13.35 -5.02 -4.75
C SER A 35 12.48 -6.07 -5.44
N TRP A 36 12.09 -7.14 -4.75
CA TRP A 36 11.24 -8.20 -5.35
C TRP A 36 10.01 -8.57 -4.49
N PRO A 37 9.25 -7.59 -3.94
CA PRO A 37 7.99 -7.88 -3.28
C PRO A 37 6.96 -8.44 -4.27
N SER A 38 6.13 -9.37 -3.80
CA SER A 38 5.02 -9.88 -4.60
C SER A 38 3.97 -8.79 -4.85
N VAL A 39 3.18 -8.95 -5.92
CA VAL A 39 2.05 -8.05 -6.22
C VAL A 39 1.03 -8.06 -5.06
N ALA A 40 0.84 -9.21 -4.41
CA ALA A 40 -0.03 -9.33 -3.24
C ALA A 40 0.48 -8.53 -2.03
N THR A 41 1.79 -8.52 -1.78
CA THR A 41 2.40 -7.70 -0.73
C THR A 41 2.18 -6.22 -0.99
N LEU A 42 2.42 -5.77 -2.23
CA LEU A 42 2.19 -4.37 -2.63
C LEU A 42 0.71 -3.98 -2.56
N ALA A 43 -0.19 -4.89 -2.94
CA ALA A 43 -1.63 -4.71 -2.84
C ALA A 43 -2.07 -4.46 -1.40
N ARG A 44 -1.54 -5.25 -0.45
CA ARG A 44 -1.79 -5.08 0.98
C ARG A 44 -1.27 -3.72 1.48
N TYR A 45 -0.07 -3.30 1.08
CA TYR A 45 0.48 -2.00 1.49
C TYR A 45 -0.33 -0.82 0.95
N ALA A 46 -0.78 -0.89 -0.30
CA ALA A 46 -1.52 0.19 -0.94
C ALA A 46 -3.03 0.13 -0.69
N GLY A 47 -3.56 -0.92 -0.06
CA GLY A 47 -4.98 -1.10 0.21
C GLY A 47 -5.83 -1.27 -1.06
N VAL A 48 -5.29 -1.89 -2.11
CA VAL A 48 -5.96 -2.04 -3.42
C VAL A 48 -5.88 -3.47 -3.94
N THR A 49 -6.59 -3.77 -5.02
CA THR A 49 -6.52 -5.08 -5.68
C THR A 49 -5.19 -5.29 -6.41
N PRO A 50 -4.76 -6.55 -6.63
CA PRO A 50 -3.56 -6.86 -7.42
C PRO A 50 -3.57 -6.25 -8.83
N ARG A 51 -4.75 -6.14 -9.44
CA ARG A 51 -4.93 -5.51 -10.76
C ARG A 51 -4.56 -4.03 -10.74
N ASN A 52 -4.95 -3.31 -9.69
CA ASN A 52 -4.61 -1.90 -9.54
C ASN A 52 -3.11 -1.71 -9.28
N VAL A 53 -2.48 -2.63 -8.56
CA VAL A 53 -1.01 -2.63 -8.40
C VAL A 53 -0.31 -2.78 -9.74
N GLN A 54 -0.73 -3.72 -10.58
CA GLN A 54 -0.11 -3.91 -11.90
C GLN A 54 -0.21 -2.64 -12.75
N LYS A 55 -1.40 -2.02 -12.81
CA LYS A 55 -1.60 -0.72 -13.49
C LYS A 55 -0.70 0.37 -12.91
N ALA A 56 -0.59 0.45 -11.58
CA ALA A 56 0.28 1.41 -10.91
C ALA A 56 1.76 1.19 -11.25
N ILE A 57 2.22 -0.06 -11.27
CA ILE A 57 3.58 -0.42 -11.68
C ILE A 57 3.83 0.02 -13.13
N ASP A 58 2.88 -0.18 -14.04
CA ASP A 58 3.04 0.24 -15.44
C ASP A 58 3.17 1.77 -15.54
N VAL A 59 2.44 2.54 -14.72
CA VAL A 59 2.62 4.00 -14.61
C VAL A 59 4.01 4.37 -14.10
N LEU A 60 4.49 3.71 -13.04
CA LEU A 60 5.82 3.97 -12.47
C LEU A 60 6.94 3.65 -13.47
N VAL A 61 6.79 2.57 -14.25
CA VAL A 61 7.72 2.21 -15.33
C VAL A 61 7.71 3.25 -16.44
N LYS A 62 6.51 3.72 -16.84
CA LYS A 62 6.37 4.76 -17.87
C LYS A 62 7.02 6.09 -17.45
N LEU A 63 6.95 6.44 -16.18
CA LEU A 63 7.57 7.65 -15.62
C LEU A 63 9.08 7.49 -15.36
N GLY A 64 9.62 6.27 -15.49
CA GLY A 64 11.03 6.00 -15.24
C GLY A 64 11.41 6.01 -13.75
N GLU A 65 10.44 5.94 -12.84
CA GLU A 65 10.71 5.90 -11.39
C GLU A 65 11.12 4.48 -10.94
N VAL A 66 10.69 3.46 -11.68
CA VAL A 66 10.99 2.05 -11.43
C VAL A 66 11.30 1.33 -12.75
N LYS A 67 12.27 0.43 -12.75
CA LYS A 67 12.47 -0.53 -13.85
C LYS A 67 12.01 -1.93 -13.43
N ARG A 68 11.10 -2.53 -14.20
CA ARG A 68 10.61 -3.90 -13.99
C ARG A 68 11.42 -4.91 -14.81
N LEU A 69 11.93 -5.93 -14.15
CA LEU A 69 12.64 -7.08 -14.72
C LEU A 69 11.83 -8.35 -14.42
N ALA A 70 11.18 -8.90 -15.44
CA ALA A 70 10.28 -10.05 -15.27
C ALA A 70 11.03 -11.31 -14.86
N ASN A 71 10.51 -12.04 -13.86
CA ASN A 71 11.07 -13.31 -13.35
C ASN A 71 12.57 -13.26 -12.96
N GLN A 72 13.06 -12.09 -12.55
CA GLN A 72 14.47 -11.90 -12.17
C GLN A 72 14.69 -11.77 -10.65
N GLY A 73 13.62 -11.82 -9.86
CA GLY A 73 13.68 -11.72 -8.40
C GLY A 73 13.93 -13.07 -7.70
N GLY A 74 13.86 -13.05 -6.37
CA GLY A 74 14.07 -14.23 -5.53
C GLY A 74 15.55 -14.59 -5.32
N THR A 75 15.77 -15.65 -4.56
CA THR A 75 17.12 -16.10 -4.17
C THR A 75 17.62 -17.23 -5.07
N HIS A 76 18.86 -17.68 -4.88
CA HIS A 76 19.43 -18.85 -5.58
C HIS A 76 18.63 -20.15 -5.38
N ARG A 77 17.75 -20.20 -4.35
CA ARG A 77 16.88 -21.35 -4.07
C ARG A 77 15.54 -21.28 -4.79
N THR A 78 15.25 -20.15 -5.43
CA THR A 78 13.96 -19.93 -6.13
C THR A 78 14.10 -20.48 -7.55
N PRO A 79 13.32 -21.50 -7.94
CA PRO A 79 13.40 -22.06 -9.29
C PRO A 79 12.89 -21.07 -10.33
N ASP A 80 13.45 -21.11 -11.54
CA ASP A 80 13.24 -20.11 -12.61
C ASP A 80 11.77 -19.79 -12.90
N HIS A 81 10.92 -20.81 -12.92
CA HIS A 81 9.49 -20.66 -13.19
C HIS A 81 8.69 -19.99 -12.06
N ALA A 82 9.23 -19.96 -10.84
CA ALA A 82 8.60 -19.37 -9.67
C ALA A 82 9.24 -18.04 -9.27
N ARG A 83 10.23 -17.54 -10.04
CA ARG A 83 10.93 -16.30 -9.70
C ARG A 83 9.99 -15.12 -9.82
N PRO A 84 9.87 -14.28 -8.77
CA PRO A 84 9.05 -13.08 -8.84
C PRO A 84 9.68 -12.04 -9.77
N ASN A 85 8.94 -10.99 -10.07
CA ASN A 85 9.50 -9.81 -10.73
C ASN A 85 10.50 -9.11 -9.80
N LEU A 86 11.59 -8.63 -10.40
CA LEU A 86 12.54 -7.73 -9.76
C LEU A 86 12.25 -6.29 -10.21
N TYR A 87 12.26 -5.38 -9.26
CA TYR A 87 12.08 -3.94 -9.45
C TYR A 87 13.37 -3.24 -9.05
N ARG A 88 13.90 -2.39 -9.93
CA ARG A 88 14.97 -1.45 -9.61
C ARG A 88 14.35 -0.09 -9.34
N PHE A 89 14.68 0.49 -8.20
CA PHE A 89 14.28 1.84 -7.84
C PHE A 89 15.23 2.83 -8.53
N GLU A 90 14.71 3.65 -9.44
CA GLU A 90 15.53 4.52 -10.30
C GLU A 90 15.45 6.00 -9.89
N LEU A 91 14.48 6.34 -9.04
CA LEU A 91 14.27 7.70 -8.57
C LEU A 91 15.43 8.15 -7.67
N LYS A 92 15.95 9.37 -7.90
CA LYS A 92 17.06 9.96 -7.14
C LYS A 92 16.65 11.32 -6.56
N CYS A 93 17.19 11.66 -5.39
CA CYS A 93 17.01 13.01 -4.82
C CYS A 93 17.79 14.01 -5.71
N PRO A 94 17.13 15.08 -6.18
CA PRO A 94 17.74 16.06 -7.09
C PRO A 94 18.89 16.80 -6.40
N PRO A 95 19.81 17.45 -7.14
CA PRO A 95 20.92 18.18 -6.53
C PRO A 95 20.48 19.38 -5.66
N THR A 96 19.27 19.91 -5.91
CA THR A 96 18.65 21.01 -5.15
C THR A 96 17.93 20.56 -3.88
N CYS A 97 17.86 19.26 -3.64
CA CYS A 97 17.35 18.63 -2.43
C CYS A 97 18.34 18.86 -1.28
N ASP A 98 17.87 19.34 -0.14
CA ASP A 98 18.70 19.57 1.03
C ASP A 98 19.23 18.29 1.70
N ARG A 99 18.79 17.10 1.21
CA ARG A 99 19.10 15.76 1.75
C ARG A 99 18.86 15.63 3.25
N SER A 100 18.07 16.54 3.82
CA SER A 100 17.57 16.39 5.17
C SER A 100 16.60 15.23 5.22
N SER A 101 16.23 14.79 6.42
CA SER A 101 15.17 13.79 6.60
C SER A 101 13.84 14.21 5.96
N ALA A 102 13.63 15.52 5.73
CA ALA A 102 12.46 16.06 5.07
C ALA A 102 12.59 16.18 3.54
N HIS A 103 13.77 15.90 2.96
CA HIS A 103 14.03 15.95 1.52
C HIS A 103 13.44 17.19 0.82
N ARG A 104 13.68 18.38 1.39
CA ARG A 104 13.09 19.62 0.88
C ARG A 104 13.89 20.08 -0.33
N THR A 105 13.19 20.36 -1.42
CA THR A 105 13.79 21.04 -2.57
C THR A 105 13.92 22.51 -2.23
N ARG A 106 15.14 23.04 -2.22
CA ARG A 106 15.34 24.49 -2.21
C ARG A 106 15.08 24.99 -3.63
N GLU A 107 14.22 26.00 -3.78
CA GLU A 107 14.19 26.71 -5.06
C GLU A 107 15.58 27.34 -5.27
N PRO A 108 16.22 27.10 -6.43
CA PRO A 108 17.40 27.85 -6.79
C PRO A 108 17.02 29.33 -6.78
N LEU A 109 17.71 30.12 -5.96
CA LEU A 109 17.60 31.58 -6.07
C LEU A 109 17.87 31.96 -7.53
N PRO A 110 17.00 32.73 -8.20
CA PRO A 110 17.25 33.13 -9.57
C PRO A 110 18.55 33.95 -9.62
N GLY A 111 19.57 33.41 -10.30
CA GLY A 111 20.85 34.09 -10.54
C GLY A 111 22.12 33.44 -9.98
N LEU A 112 22.07 32.25 -9.38
CA LEU A 112 23.28 31.53 -8.96
C LEU A 112 23.51 30.28 -9.81
N GLU A 113 24.43 30.37 -10.76
CA GLU A 113 25.00 29.21 -11.42
C GLU A 113 25.81 28.39 -10.40
N PHE A 114 25.42 27.14 -10.20
CA PHE A 114 26.13 26.22 -9.31
C PHE A 114 27.45 25.81 -9.96
N SER A 115 28.53 26.51 -9.63
CA SER A 115 29.87 25.98 -9.88
C SER A 115 30.13 24.84 -8.90
N THR A 116 30.51 23.69 -9.43
CA THR A 116 30.98 22.52 -8.67
C THR A 116 32.30 22.86 -7.99
N GLY A 117 32.24 23.55 -6.85
CA GLY A 117 33.38 23.86 -5.99
C GLY A 117 33.29 23.08 -4.68
N VAL A 118 34.10 22.02 -4.56
CA VAL A 118 34.33 21.28 -3.31
C VAL A 118 34.73 22.28 -2.22
N SER A 119 33.93 22.39 -1.16
CA SER A 119 34.30 23.17 0.03
C SER A 119 34.55 22.24 1.20
N LEU A 120 35.76 22.36 1.77
CA LEU A 120 36.24 21.65 2.97
C LEU A 120 35.37 21.94 4.20
N PRO A 121 35.26 21.00 5.16
CA PRO A 121 34.47 21.22 6.37
C PRO A 121 35.17 22.24 7.26
N THR A 122 34.56 23.42 7.44
CA THR A 122 34.93 24.34 8.52
C THR A 122 33.99 24.07 9.69
N GLY A 123 34.58 23.85 10.87
CA GLY A 123 33.91 23.46 12.10
C GLY A 123 32.90 24.48 12.62
N GLY A 124 32.12 24.02 13.59
CA GLY A 124 30.83 24.56 13.98
C GLY A 124 30.84 25.95 14.60
N VAL A 125 29.69 26.61 14.49
CA VAL A 125 29.12 27.47 15.54
C VAL A 125 27.61 27.25 15.55
N ALA A 126 27.09 26.84 16.70
CA ALA A 126 25.67 26.87 16.98
C ALA A 126 25.20 28.33 16.92
N SER A 127 24.14 28.61 16.16
CA SER A 127 23.34 29.82 16.36
C SER A 127 21.95 29.41 16.76
N ASP A 128 21.79 29.39 18.08
CA ASP A 128 20.53 29.59 18.76
C ASP A 128 20.06 31.02 18.47
N ARG A 129 18.99 31.15 17.68
CA ARG A 129 18.17 32.37 17.62
C ARG A 129 16.72 31.96 17.57
N GLY A 130 16.07 32.13 18.73
CA GLY A 130 14.66 31.92 18.94
C GLY A 130 13.79 32.63 17.89
N GLY A 131 12.85 31.86 17.34
CA GLY A 131 11.68 32.35 16.66
C GLY A 131 10.48 32.23 17.60
N VAL A 132 9.96 33.37 18.03
CA VAL A 132 8.77 33.51 18.87
C VAL A 132 7.54 32.94 18.16
N SER A 133 6.78 32.13 18.90
CA SER A 133 5.46 31.62 18.53
C SER A 133 4.54 32.77 18.09
N ARG A 134 4.10 32.77 16.83
CA ARG A 134 2.86 33.46 16.48
C ARG A 134 1.72 32.50 16.75
N ALA A 135 0.93 32.82 17.77
CA ALA A 135 -0.29 32.14 18.13
C ALA A 135 -1.13 31.87 16.88
N THR A 136 -1.47 30.60 16.71
CA THR A 136 -2.53 30.11 15.83
C THR A 136 -3.77 31.00 16.00
N PRO A 137 -4.25 31.71 14.96
CA PRO A 137 -5.61 32.23 15.03
C PRO A 137 -6.55 31.02 15.15
N GLU A 138 -7.44 31.06 16.15
CA GLU A 138 -8.40 30.00 16.42
C GLU A 138 -9.13 29.57 15.13
N PRO A 139 -9.25 28.27 14.84
CA PRO A 139 -10.07 27.81 13.73
C PRO A 139 -11.53 28.23 13.97
N SER A 140 -12.08 28.96 13.00
CA SER A 140 -13.49 29.36 12.97
C SER A 140 -14.40 28.14 13.13
N SER A 141 -15.24 28.15 14.16
CA SER A 141 -16.21 27.10 14.49
C SER A 141 -17.49 27.18 13.62
N ASN A 142 -17.32 27.34 12.31
CA ASN A 142 -18.44 27.26 11.35
C ASN A 142 -18.52 25.85 10.74
N HIS A 143 -18.97 24.88 11.54
CA HIS A 143 -19.53 23.66 10.99
C HIS A 143 -21.05 23.84 10.87
N PRO A 144 -21.62 23.94 9.65
CA PRO A 144 -23.06 23.73 9.50
C PRO A 144 -23.37 22.26 9.82
N TYR A 145 -24.01 22.05 10.97
CA TYR A 145 -24.62 20.79 11.36
C TYR A 145 -25.83 20.56 10.44
N SER A 146 -25.67 19.77 9.38
CA SER A 146 -26.85 19.16 8.75
C SER A 146 -27.17 17.92 9.55
N SER A 147 -28.22 18.05 10.36
CA SER A 147 -28.89 16.95 11.03
C SER A 147 -29.28 15.88 10.01
N ARG A 148 -29.09 14.62 10.40
CA ARG A 148 -29.58 13.40 9.75
C ARG A 148 -30.99 13.58 9.18
N GLU A 149 -31.15 13.30 7.90
CA GLU A 149 -32.40 12.70 7.42
C GLU A 149 -32.18 11.19 7.30
N GLU A 150 -32.87 10.46 8.18
CA GLU A 150 -33.14 9.04 8.03
C GLU A 150 -33.95 8.83 6.74
N THR A 151 -33.27 8.48 5.65
CA THR A 151 -33.98 7.87 4.51
C THR A 151 -34.30 6.42 4.85
N TYR A 152 -35.50 6.26 5.41
CA TYR A 152 -36.40 5.11 5.33
C TYR A 152 -36.07 4.13 4.19
N VAL A 153 -35.76 2.88 4.55
CA VAL A 153 -35.71 1.74 3.63
C VAL A 153 -37.08 1.05 3.69
N PRO A 154 -37.91 1.08 2.63
CA PRO A 154 -39.10 0.24 2.61
C PRO A 154 -38.70 -1.22 2.44
N GLU A 155 -38.99 -2.04 3.46
CA GLU A 155 -39.11 -3.49 3.31
C GLU A 155 -40.15 -3.78 2.23
N ARG A 156 -39.72 -4.34 1.09
CA ARG A 156 -40.66 -5.01 0.19
C ARG A 156 -40.58 -6.49 0.46
N GLY A 157 -41.68 -6.97 1.03
CA GLY A 157 -41.88 -8.33 1.50
C GLY A 157 -41.62 -9.40 0.45
N ARG A 158 -41.28 -10.56 1.02
CA ARG A 158 -41.56 -11.87 0.46
C ARG A 158 -43.06 -11.98 0.18
N GLU A 159 -43.41 -12.55 -0.97
CA GLU A 159 -44.18 -13.81 -1.07
C GLU A 159 -44.43 -14.19 -2.54
N ALA A 160 -44.15 -15.48 -2.85
CA ALA A 160 -44.65 -16.41 -3.89
C ALA A 160 -44.77 -15.92 -5.36
N GLU A 161 -44.45 -16.68 -6.41
CA GLU A 161 -44.87 -18.03 -6.80
C GLU A 161 -43.91 -18.53 -7.92
N SER A 162 -43.31 -19.71 -7.77
CA SER A 162 -43.58 -20.94 -8.56
C SER A 162 -43.32 -20.85 -10.07
N ASP A 163 -42.30 -21.55 -10.56
CA ASP A 163 -42.52 -22.71 -11.45
C ASP A 163 -41.24 -23.50 -11.75
N ALA A 164 -41.32 -24.77 -11.35
CA ALA A 164 -40.72 -25.99 -11.89
C ALA A 164 -39.45 -25.93 -12.78
N TYR A 165 -38.35 -26.51 -12.27
CA TYR A 165 -37.61 -27.53 -13.03
C TYR A 165 -36.78 -28.45 -12.12
N GLY A 166 -37.17 -29.74 -12.07
CA GLY A 166 -36.26 -30.88 -11.92
C GLY A 166 -35.68 -31.21 -10.54
N ALA A 167 -36.42 -32.02 -9.77
CA ALA A 167 -35.89 -32.73 -8.60
C ALA A 167 -35.16 -34.03 -9.00
N THR A 168 -34.01 -34.31 -8.36
CA THR A 168 -33.58 -35.66 -7.99
C THR A 168 -33.02 -35.62 -6.56
N PRO A 169 -33.55 -36.34 -5.58
CA PRO A 169 -32.98 -36.38 -4.24
C PRO A 169 -31.96 -37.50 -4.14
N ARG A 170 -30.81 -37.24 -3.54
CA ARG A 170 -29.92 -38.31 -3.09
C ARG A 170 -29.40 -38.03 -1.68
N ALA A 171 -29.85 -38.91 -0.78
CA ALA A 171 -29.30 -39.27 0.52
C ALA A 171 -29.17 -38.17 1.58
N ALA A 172 -30.06 -38.27 2.57
CA ALA A 172 -29.87 -37.76 3.91
C ALA A 172 -28.57 -38.29 4.52
N SER A 173 -27.75 -37.41 5.08
CA SER A 173 -26.78 -37.76 6.11
C SER A 173 -26.92 -36.80 7.29
N ALA A 174 -27.08 -37.42 8.44
CA ALA A 174 -27.37 -36.87 9.75
C ALA A 174 -26.45 -35.71 10.21
N SER A 175 -27.11 -34.72 10.82
CA SER A 175 -26.67 -33.92 11.98
C SER A 175 -25.17 -33.68 12.21
N THR A 176 -24.75 -32.43 12.04
CA THR A 176 -23.58 -31.89 12.77
C THR A 176 -24.03 -30.58 13.44
N GLY A 177 -24.14 -30.60 14.77
CA GLY A 177 -24.75 -29.57 15.61
C GLY A 177 -23.95 -28.28 15.75
N CYS A 178 -23.65 -27.60 14.65
CA CYS A 178 -23.01 -26.28 14.67
C CYS A 178 -23.66 -25.37 13.61
N THR A 179 -23.97 -24.12 13.97
CA THR A 179 -24.63 -23.14 13.08
C THR A 179 -23.66 -22.48 12.08
N HIS A 180 -22.40 -22.89 12.04
CA HIS A 180 -21.38 -22.34 11.16
C HIS A 180 -21.32 -23.03 9.80
N ARG A 181 -20.82 -22.30 8.80
CA ARG A 181 -20.56 -22.81 7.45
C ARG A 181 -19.49 -23.91 7.49
N MET A 182 -19.81 -25.05 6.88
CA MET A 182 -18.89 -26.19 6.74
C MET A 182 -17.93 -25.92 5.57
N VAL A 183 -16.62 -26.11 5.80
CA VAL A 183 -15.58 -26.08 4.76
C VAL A 183 -15.39 -27.49 4.17
N THR A 184 -15.60 -28.52 5.00
CA THR A 184 -15.58 -29.94 4.60
C THR A 184 -16.64 -30.70 5.40
N ASP A 185 -16.93 -31.94 5.03
CA ASP A 185 -17.90 -32.81 5.71
C ASP A 185 -17.65 -33.01 7.22
N ARG A 186 -16.47 -32.62 7.72
CA ARG A 186 -16.10 -32.77 9.14
C ARG A 186 -15.53 -31.51 9.80
N HIS A 187 -15.44 -30.37 9.11
CA HIS A 187 -14.87 -29.14 9.67
C HIS A 187 -15.67 -27.90 9.28
N CYS A 188 -16.07 -27.13 10.30
CA CYS A 188 -16.54 -25.76 10.11
C CYS A 188 -15.38 -24.75 10.14
N GLU A 189 -15.62 -23.55 9.61
CA GLU A 189 -14.63 -22.47 9.51
C GLU A 189 -13.98 -22.08 10.85
N MET A 190 -14.65 -22.35 11.97
CA MET A 190 -14.20 -22.00 13.32
C MET A 190 -13.48 -23.15 14.04
N GLY A 191 -13.22 -24.29 13.37
CA GLY A 191 -12.42 -25.38 13.92
C GLY A 191 -13.03 -26.05 15.15
N CYS A 192 -14.36 -26.15 15.24
CA CYS A 192 -15.02 -26.81 16.37
C CYS A 192 -14.67 -28.31 16.42
N PRO A 193 -14.34 -28.87 17.60
CA PRO A 193 -14.05 -30.29 17.74
C PRO A 193 -15.32 -31.13 17.52
N PRO A 194 -15.21 -32.32 16.89
CA PRO A 194 -16.33 -33.24 16.75
C PRO A 194 -16.84 -33.71 18.12
N LEU A 195 -18.15 -33.90 18.26
CA LEU A 195 -18.82 -34.23 19.53
C LEU A 195 -18.40 -35.59 20.13
N GLU A 196 -17.68 -36.42 19.38
CA GLU A 196 -17.20 -37.74 19.83
C GLU A 196 -16.02 -37.68 20.82
N ALA A 197 -15.51 -36.50 21.17
CA ALA A 197 -14.39 -36.33 22.11
C ALA A 197 -14.82 -35.89 23.52
N ARG A 198 -16.07 -36.15 23.93
CA ARG A 198 -16.56 -35.93 25.30
C ARG A 198 -17.13 -37.22 25.89
N SER A 199 -16.24 -38.09 26.36
CA SER A 199 -16.53 -39.18 27.28
C SER A 199 -15.33 -39.40 28.18
#